data_AF-A0A835B259-F1
#
_entry.id   AF-A0A835B259-F1
#
_cell.length_a   1.000
_cell.length_b   1.000
_cell.length_c   1.000
_cell.angle_alpha   90.00
_cell.angle_beta   90.00
_cell.angle_gamma   90.00
#
_symmetry.space_group_name_H-M   'P 1'
#
loop_
_entity.id
_entity.type
_entity.pdbx_description
1 polymer ?
#
loop_
_entity_poly.entity_id
_entity_poly.type
_entity_poly.pdbx_seq_one_letter_code
_entity_poly.pdbx_strand_id
1 'polypeptide(L)'
;MVLCTDQCGRSFLYDGDKHEVVIMPNLHKPNKPTPISLFVPSEDSSGGGSLFLMESIPEPVNKSKIGQPSEDFEVLVYHKDRMGWHSHCQLFPPPPYVHEPSYNYDKSSEISSYSVVSGGSLVCISVKDRGTYVLNTARHLWDKVGDWVLPFLGKVEYVPELKLWFGLSADSQHLVAADLSTMDSQPQLVGHWKKELCPPEEWIELRDAQVVNLGSGRFCIARFFITSVRDDFGFRLYGQKFVVLTGVEVVPRVLDGNGKVKLEMILHKSRLHTPVNDTSIEEVS
;
A
#
# COMPACT_ATOMS: atom_id res chain seq x y z
N MET A 1 0.59 4.70 16.08
CA MET A 1 1.88 5.40 15.90
C MET A 1 1.96 5.99 14.49
N VAL A 2 2.52 7.18 14.34
CA VAL A 2 2.71 7.86 13.04
C VAL A 2 4.17 8.29 12.94
N LEU A 3 4.86 7.86 11.88
CA LEU A 3 6.20 8.35 11.56
C LEU A 3 6.05 9.59 10.67
N CYS A 4 6.65 10.69 11.10
CA CYS A 4 6.70 11.93 10.35
C CYS A 4 8.15 12.18 9.92
N THR A 5 8.35 12.66 8.69
CA THR A 5 9.66 13.09 8.18
C THR A 5 9.51 14.46 7.54
N ASP A 6 10.54 15.29 7.65
CA ASP A 6 10.64 16.54 6.91
C ASP A 6 11.47 16.38 5.62
N GLN A 7 11.55 17.45 4.84
CA GLN A 7 12.31 17.52 3.58
C GLN A 7 13.84 17.39 3.76
N CYS A 8 14.33 17.48 5.00
CA CYS A 8 15.74 17.30 5.35
C CYS A 8 16.03 15.88 5.88
N GLY A 9 15.02 15.01 5.93
CA GLY A 9 15.14 13.63 6.40
C GLY A 9 15.11 13.48 7.91
N ARG A 10 14.85 14.56 8.66
CA ARG A 10 14.68 14.46 10.10
C ARG A 10 13.33 13.82 10.37
N SER A 11 13.34 12.76 11.16
CA SER A 11 12.14 11.99 11.43
C SER A 11 11.82 11.88 12.92
N PHE A 12 10.55 11.75 13.23
CA PHE A 12 10.06 11.49 14.59
C PHE A 12 8.84 10.58 14.56
N LEU A 13 8.71 9.75 15.58
CA LEU A 13 7.57 8.86 15.78
C LEU A 13 6.65 9.48 16.82
N TYR A 14 5.38 9.65 16.48
CA TYR A 14 4.33 10.05 17.42
C TYR A 14 3.49 8.84 17.81
N ASP A 15 3.47 8.53 19.10
CA ASP A 15 2.56 7.55 19.69
C ASP A 15 1.27 8.25 20.12
N GLY A 16 0.19 8.01 19.37
CA GLY A 16 -1.10 8.62 19.63
C GLY A 16 -1.76 8.14 20.93
N ASP A 17 -1.41 6.94 21.42
CA ASP A 17 -2.00 6.37 22.63
C ASP A 17 -1.32 6.90 23.89
N LYS A 18 0.00 7.15 23.80
CA LYS A 18 0.81 7.67 24.92
C LYS A 18 1.01 9.17 24.89
N HIS A 19 0.66 9.83 23.78
CA HIS A 19 1.00 11.22 23.51
C HIS A 19 2.51 11.49 23.60
N GLU A 20 3.33 10.51 23.20
CA GLU A 20 4.78 10.59 23.27
C GLU A 20 5.39 10.83 21.88
N VAL A 21 6.49 11.57 21.84
CA VAL A 21 7.29 11.81 20.64
C VAL A 21 8.68 11.23 20.85
N VAL A 22 9.12 10.40 19.91
CA VAL A 22 10.46 9.81 19.90
C VAL A 22 11.20 10.32 18.66
N ILE A 23 12.39 10.87 18.86
CA ILE A 23 13.26 11.26 17.74
C ILE A 23 13.70 9.98 17.04
N MET A 24 13.51 9.93 15.73
CA MET A 24 13.89 8.81 14.90
C MET A 24 15.13 9.15 14.06
N PRO A 25 15.94 8.16 13.66
CA PRO A 25 17.08 8.34 12.78
C PRO A 25 16.70 9.07 11.50
N ASN A 26 17.64 9.84 10.96
CA ASN A 26 17.39 10.53 9.71
C ASN A 26 17.28 9.53 8.54
N LEU A 27 16.37 9.79 7.62
CA LEU A 27 16.31 9.10 6.34
C LEU A 27 17.48 9.57 5.46
N HIS A 28 18.09 8.67 4.71
CA HIS A 28 19.18 9.01 3.81
C HIS A 28 18.65 9.76 2.59
N LYS A 29 17.47 9.37 2.07
CA LYS A 29 16.79 10.04 0.95
C LYS A 29 15.38 10.50 1.37
N PRO A 30 15.22 11.74 1.85
CA PRO A 30 13.93 12.27 2.29
C PRO A 30 12.92 12.52 1.18
N ASN A 31 13.39 12.86 -0.02
CA ASN A 31 12.53 13.32 -1.11
C ASN A 31 12.27 12.21 -2.14
N LYS A 32 11.78 11.07 -1.67
CA LYS A 32 11.29 9.97 -2.52
C LYS A 32 10.01 10.43 -3.25
N PRO A 33 9.96 10.49 -4.59
CA PRO A 33 8.78 10.98 -5.31
C PRO A 33 7.52 10.16 -5.06
N THR A 34 7.63 8.83 -4.97
CA THR A 34 6.51 7.89 -4.80
C THR A 34 6.84 6.80 -3.77
N PRO A 35 6.92 7.15 -2.47
CA PRO A 35 7.35 6.23 -1.43
C PRO A 35 6.28 5.17 -1.13
N ILE A 36 6.72 3.93 -1.01
CA ILE A 36 6.00 2.80 -0.46
C ILE A 36 6.53 2.56 0.96
N SER A 37 5.62 2.24 1.88
CA SER A 37 5.96 1.89 3.26
C SER A 37 5.28 0.61 3.72
N LEU A 38 6.03 -0.25 4.40
CA LEU A 38 5.55 -1.50 4.98
C LEU A 38 6.11 -1.67 6.39
N PHE A 39 5.23 -1.82 7.37
CA PHE A 39 5.63 -2.10 8.74
C PHE A 39 5.57 -3.61 9.01
N VAL A 40 6.66 -4.14 9.56
CA VAL A 40 6.76 -5.52 10.02
C VAL A 40 7.01 -5.46 11.54
N PRO A 41 6.06 -5.93 12.37
CA PRO A 41 6.26 -5.96 13.81
C PRO A 41 7.38 -6.94 14.17
N SER A 42 8.14 -6.63 15.22
CA SER A 42 9.03 -7.61 15.83
C SER A 42 8.20 -8.70 16.51
N GLU A 43 8.71 -9.93 16.52
CA GLU A 43 8.09 -11.02 17.30
C GLU A 43 8.19 -10.78 18.81
N ASP A 44 9.08 -9.88 19.23
CA ASP A 44 9.28 -9.55 20.64
C ASP A 44 8.08 -8.76 21.20
N SER A 45 7.62 -9.14 22.39
CA SER A 45 6.54 -8.47 23.14
C SER A 45 6.84 -7.02 23.55
N SER A 46 7.98 -6.48 23.11
CA SER A 46 8.48 -5.17 23.48
C SER A 46 7.89 -4.03 22.64
N GLY A 47 7.16 -4.34 21.57
CA GLY A 47 6.46 -3.37 20.72
C GLY A 47 7.35 -2.70 19.65
N GLY A 48 8.50 -3.32 19.33
CA GLY A 48 9.36 -2.89 18.23
C GLY A 48 8.93 -3.40 16.86
N GLY A 49 9.67 -3.03 15.82
CA GLY A 49 9.48 -3.51 14.46
C GLY A 49 10.41 -2.80 13.46
N SER A 50 10.21 -3.15 12.20
CA SER A 50 10.96 -2.61 11.07
C SER A 50 10.00 -1.97 10.09
N LEU A 51 10.25 -0.71 9.75
CA LEU A 51 9.55 0.00 8.68
C LEU A 51 10.41 -0.01 7.43
N PHE A 52 9.97 -0.74 6.42
CA PHE A 52 10.57 -0.79 5.11
C PHE A 52 10.05 0.37 4.28
N LEU A 53 10.96 1.19 3.74
CA LEU A 53 10.69 2.36 2.92
C LEU A 53 11.33 2.17 1.56
N MET A 54 10.54 2.17 0.50
CA MET A 54 11.02 1.93 -0.86
C MET A 54 10.45 2.94 -1.84
N GLU A 55 11.21 3.31 -2.87
CA GLU A 55 10.67 4.03 -4.02
C GLU A 55 9.85 3.08 -4.91
N SER A 56 8.63 3.46 -5.31
CA SER A 56 7.81 2.62 -6.20
C SER A 56 8.39 2.49 -7.61
N ILE A 57 9.19 3.48 -8.02
CA ILE A 57 9.94 3.51 -9.27
C ILE A 57 11.42 3.76 -8.94
N PRO A 58 12.20 2.72 -8.61
CA PRO A 58 13.61 2.88 -8.26
C PRO A 58 14.42 3.49 -9.41
N GLU A 59 15.46 4.25 -9.07
CA GLU A 59 16.36 4.82 -10.06
C GLU A 59 17.17 3.72 -10.77
N PRO A 60 17.45 3.87 -12.08
CA PRO A 60 18.28 2.91 -12.79
C PRO A 60 19.67 2.79 -12.15
N VAL A 61 20.02 1.59 -11.69
CA VAL A 61 21.31 1.35 -11.03
C VAL A 61 22.37 0.99 -12.08
N ASN A 62 23.53 1.67 -12.02
CA ASN A 62 24.70 1.29 -12.81
C ASN A 62 25.10 -0.16 -12.54
N LYS A 63 25.48 -0.92 -13.58
CA LYS A 63 25.87 -2.35 -13.46
C LYS A 63 27.00 -2.61 -12.44
N SER A 64 27.84 -1.61 -12.14
CA SER A 64 28.91 -1.71 -11.14
C SER A 64 28.41 -1.67 -9.68
N LYS A 65 27.14 -1.30 -9.45
CA LYS A 65 26.52 -1.17 -8.12
C LYS A 65 25.48 -2.27 -7.84
N ILE A 66 25.46 -3.35 -8.63
CA ILE A 66 24.52 -4.47 -8.44
C ILE A 66 24.71 -5.07 -7.04
N GLY A 67 23.60 -5.27 -6.32
CA GLY A 67 23.59 -5.83 -4.97
C GLY A 67 24.14 -4.90 -3.88
N GLN A 68 24.53 -3.67 -4.21
CA GLN A 68 24.92 -2.67 -3.22
C GLN A 68 23.68 -1.99 -2.63
N PRO A 69 23.73 -1.54 -1.37
CA PRO A 69 22.66 -0.73 -0.79
C PRO A 69 22.36 0.51 -1.62
N SER A 70 21.08 0.84 -1.76
CA SER A 70 20.60 2.02 -2.49
C SER A 70 19.77 2.92 -1.57
N GLU A 71 19.83 4.23 -1.81
CA GLU A 71 18.97 5.22 -1.15
C GLU A 71 17.48 5.05 -1.50
N ASP A 72 17.17 4.32 -2.57
CA ASP A 72 15.79 3.98 -2.96
C ASP A 72 15.16 2.93 -2.05
N PHE A 73 15.95 2.22 -1.24
CA PHE A 73 15.45 1.23 -0.32
C PHE A 73 16.12 1.33 1.05
N GLU A 74 15.35 1.79 2.02
CA GLU A 74 15.80 2.03 3.39
C GLU A 74 14.92 1.26 4.37
N VAL A 75 15.49 0.81 5.48
CA VAL A 75 14.74 0.19 6.57
C VAL A 75 15.04 0.92 7.86
N LEU A 76 13.97 1.40 8.49
CA LEU A 76 14.00 2.01 9.81
C LEU A 76 13.66 0.93 10.84
N VAL A 77 14.64 0.52 11.61
CA VAL A 77 14.47 -0.47 12.68
C VAL A 77 14.28 0.26 14.00
N TYR A 78 13.24 -0.13 14.74
CA TYR A 78 12.93 0.40 16.06
C TYR A 78 12.68 -0.77 17.02
N HIS A 79 13.56 -0.99 18.00
CA HIS A 79 13.38 -2.08 18.96
C HIS A 79 13.78 -1.65 20.37
N LYS A 80 13.33 -2.44 21.35
CA LYS A 80 13.71 -2.27 22.75
C LYS A 80 14.52 -3.47 23.22
N ASP A 81 15.64 -3.21 23.86
CA ASP A 81 16.44 -4.22 24.53
C ASP A 81 16.57 -3.92 26.04
N ARG A 82 17.55 -4.54 26.71
CA ARG A 82 17.80 -4.32 28.14
C ARG A 82 18.30 -2.92 28.47
N MET A 83 18.92 -2.22 27.51
CA MET A 83 19.54 -0.92 27.64
C MET A 83 18.58 0.23 27.29
N GLY A 84 17.52 -0.06 26.55
CA GLY A 84 16.45 0.89 26.28
C GLY A 84 15.89 0.75 24.87
N TRP A 85 15.33 1.84 24.37
CA TRP A 85 14.89 1.93 22.97
C TRP A 85 16.07 2.27 22.07
N HIS A 86 16.22 1.50 21.00
CA HIS A 86 17.24 1.67 19.99
C HIS A 86 16.57 1.80 18.63
N SER A 87 17.07 2.75 17.85
CA SER A 87 16.57 3.05 16.52
C SER A 87 17.73 3.31 15.57
N HIS A 88 17.69 2.73 14.39
CA HIS A 88 18.67 3.00 13.35
C HIS A 88 18.03 2.90 11.95
N CYS A 89 18.58 3.63 10.99
CA CYS A 89 18.18 3.57 9.59
C CYS A 89 19.32 2.91 8.79
N GLN A 90 18.98 1.97 7.92
CA GLN A 90 19.94 1.25 7.08
C GLN A 90 19.49 1.25 5.63
N LEU A 91 20.45 1.38 4.72
CA LEU A 91 20.24 1.15 3.30
C LEU A 91 20.27 -0.34 3.01
N PHE A 92 19.40 -0.80 2.13
CA PHE A 92 19.34 -2.19 1.70
C PHE A 92 19.47 -2.33 0.18
N PRO A 93 19.92 -3.49 -0.31
CA PRO A 93 19.95 -3.75 -1.75
C PRO A 93 18.53 -3.66 -2.34
N PRO A 94 18.34 -2.90 -3.43
CA PRO A 94 17.04 -2.83 -4.10
C PRO A 94 16.66 -4.20 -4.68
N PRO A 95 15.39 -4.39 -5.05
CA PRO A 95 14.96 -5.66 -5.63
C PRO A 95 15.70 -5.96 -6.96
N PRO A 96 15.95 -7.24 -7.29
CA PRO A 96 16.82 -7.63 -8.42
C PRO A 96 16.38 -7.09 -9.79
N TYR A 97 15.08 -6.86 -10.00
CA TYR A 97 14.54 -6.39 -11.29
C TYR A 97 15.11 -5.02 -11.72
N VAL A 98 15.57 -4.20 -10.77
CA VAL A 98 16.17 -2.88 -11.05
C VAL A 98 17.44 -3.00 -11.90
N HIS A 99 18.08 -4.18 -11.87
CA HIS A 99 19.29 -4.47 -12.65
C HIS A 99 18.99 -5.13 -14.00
N GLU A 100 17.76 -5.58 -14.23
CA GLU A 100 17.38 -6.22 -15.48
C GLU A 100 17.15 -5.16 -16.57
N PRO A 101 17.72 -5.31 -17.77
CA PRO A 101 17.44 -4.40 -18.87
C PRO A 101 15.92 -4.35 -19.11
N SER A 102 15.35 -3.15 -19.16
CA SER A 102 13.96 -3.01 -19.62
C SER A 102 13.95 -3.24 -21.12
N TYR A 103 13.01 -4.05 -21.59
CA TYR A 103 12.80 -4.23 -23.04
C TYR A 103 12.33 -2.93 -23.72
N ASN A 104 11.86 -1.97 -22.92
CA ASN A 104 11.33 -0.68 -23.36
C ASN A 104 11.83 0.44 -22.45
N TYR A 105 12.59 1.38 -23.00
CA TYR A 105 13.16 2.52 -22.25
C TYR A 105 12.07 3.49 -21.75
N ASP A 106 10.87 3.45 -22.32
CA ASP A 106 9.74 4.31 -21.95
C ASP A 106 8.85 3.75 -20.83
N LYS A 107 9.07 2.51 -20.38
CA LYS A 107 8.28 1.91 -19.29
C LYS A 107 9.10 1.85 -18.00
N SER A 108 8.71 2.67 -17.02
CA SER A 108 9.13 2.52 -15.63
C SER A 108 8.76 1.12 -15.12
N SER A 109 9.72 0.42 -14.50
CA SER A 109 9.44 -0.83 -13.77
C SER A 109 8.84 -0.47 -12.40
N GLU A 110 7.61 0.02 -12.43
CA GLU A 110 6.87 0.44 -11.24
C GLU A 110 6.36 -0.77 -10.45
N ILE A 111 6.51 -0.70 -9.12
CA ILE A 111 5.92 -1.65 -8.19
C ILE A 111 4.40 -1.45 -8.21
N SER A 112 3.70 -2.41 -8.82
CA SER A 112 2.25 -2.35 -8.98
C SER A 112 1.51 -2.71 -7.70
N SER A 113 2.06 -3.61 -6.87
CA SER A 113 1.47 -3.96 -5.58
C SER A 113 2.48 -4.53 -4.61
N TYR A 114 2.16 -4.45 -3.32
CA TYR A 114 3.06 -4.84 -2.25
C TYR A 114 2.32 -5.25 -0.97
N SER A 115 2.89 -6.19 -0.22
CA SER A 115 2.28 -6.74 0.98
C SER A 115 3.31 -7.31 1.95
N VAL A 116 2.89 -7.48 3.21
CA VAL A 116 3.58 -8.33 4.18
C VAL A 116 2.87 -9.68 4.20
N VAL A 117 3.63 -10.76 4.04
CA VAL A 117 3.12 -12.13 3.98
C VAL A 117 3.86 -13.03 4.97
N SER A 118 3.37 -14.27 5.13
CA SER A 118 3.99 -15.28 6.01
C SER A 118 4.25 -14.76 7.44
N GLY A 119 3.26 -14.07 8.01
CA GLY A 119 3.33 -13.56 9.39
C GLY A 119 4.36 -12.46 9.65
N GLY A 120 4.90 -11.80 8.61
CA GLY A 120 5.95 -10.78 8.77
C GLY A 120 7.34 -11.21 8.34
N SER A 121 7.53 -12.50 8.05
CA SER A 121 8.84 -13.02 7.61
C SER A 121 9.21 -12.62 6.18
N LEU A 122 8.23 -12.22 5.37
CA LEU A 122 8.41 -11.88 3.96
C LEU A 122 7.70 -10.56 3.62
N VAL A 123 8.41 -9.68 2.91
CA VAL A 123 7.82 -8.56 2.18
C VAL A 123 7.68 -9.00 0.72
N CYS A 124 6.47 -8.96 0.18
CA CYS A 124 6.16 -9.32 -1.19
C CYS A 124 5.93 -8.07 -2.03
N ILE A 125 6.51 -7.99 -3.22
CA ILE A 125 6.26 -6.94 -4.21
C ILE A 125 5.98 -7.55 -5.58
N SER A 126 5.12 -6.90 -6.36
CA SER A 126 4.87 -7.22 -7.76
C SER A 126 5.20 -6.03 -8.62
N VAL A 127 5.84 -6.31 -9.75
CA VAL A 127 6.32 -5.31 -10.70
C VAL A 127 5.79 -5.66 -12.07
N LYS A 128 5.09 -4.70 -12.69
CA LYS A 128 4.47 -4.90 -14.00
C LYS A 128 5.52 -5.29 -15.04
N ASP A 129 5.20 -6.27 -15.88
CA ASP A 129 6.07 -6.81 -16.93
C ASP A 129 7.37 -7.49 -16.41
N ARG A 130 7.56 -7.66 -15.08
CA ARG A 130 8.77 -8.26 -14.47
C ARG A 130 8.48 -9.48 -13.59
N GLY A 131 7.36 -9.48 -12.88
CA GLY A 131 6.96 -10.57 -11.99
C GLY A 131 6.89 -10.19 -10.51
N THR A 132 6.87 -11.21 -9.66
CA THR A 132 6.71 -11.08 -8.20
C THR A 132 7.96 -11.51 -7.46
N TYR A 133 8.36 -10.72 -6.48
CA TYR A 133 9.57 -10.88 -5.68
C TYR A 133 9.22 -10.87 -4.19
N VAL A 134 9.98 -11.62 -3.40
CA VAL A 134 9.88 -11.61 -1.93
C VAL A 134 11.22 -11.26 -1.31
N LEU A 135 11.19 -10.41 -0.30
CA LEU A 135 12.31 -10.10 0.56
C LEU A 135 12.15 -10.86 1.86
N ASN A 136 13.13 -11.67 2.20
CA ASN A 136 13.25 -12.23 3.53
C ASN A 136 13.61 -11.14 4.53
N THR A 137 12.74 -10.85 5.49
CA THR A 137 12.91 -9.72 6.41
C THR A 137 14.02 -9.95 7.45
N ALA A 138 14.41 -11.21 7.70
CA ALA A 138 15.49 -11.56 8.63
C ALA A 138 16.86 -11.61 7.95
N ARG A 139 16.93 -12.12 6.71
CA ARG A 139 18.17 -12.26 5.94
C ARG A 139 18.45 -11.07 5.03
N HIS A 140 17.43 -10.26 4.77
CA HIS A 140 17.44 -9.14 3.83
C HIS A 140 17.87 -9.54 2.42
N LEU A 141 17.40 -10.71 1.97
CA LEU A 141 17.68 -11.26 0.65
C LEU A 141 16.40 -11.31 -0.17
N TRP A 142 16.53 -10.92 -1.43
CA TRP A 142 15.46 -10.97 -2.42
C TRP A 142 15.49 -12.27 -3.20
N ASP A 143 14.31 -12.85 -3.39
CA ASP A 143 14.08 -13.99 -4.26
C ASP A 143 12.92 -13.70 -5.23
N LYS A 144 13.01 -14.22 -6.46
CA LYS A 144 11.90 -14.14 -7.42
C LYS A 144 10.96 -15.32 -7.21
N VAL A 145 9.69 -15.04 -7.02
CA VAL A 145 8.65 -16.06 -6.79
C VAL A 145 8.05 -16.54 -8.11
N GLY A 146 7.87 -15.64 -9.08
CA GLY A 146 7.35 -16.02 -10.39
C GLY A 146 7.29 -14.86 -11.38
N ASP A 147 7.08 -15.20 -12.65
CA ASP A 147 6.92 -14.26 -13.77
C ASP A 147 5.49 -13.70 -13.89
N TRP A 148 4.67 -13.90 -12.86
CA TRP A 148 3.32 -13.37 -12.75
C TRP A 148 3.28 -12.21 -11.75
N VAL A 149 2.23 -11.38 -11.82
CA VAL A 149 2.00 -10.27 -10.90
C VAL A 149 0.77 -10.53 -10.03
N LEU A 150 0.78 -10.04 -8.80
CA LEU A 150 -0.37 -10.09 -7.92
C LEU A 150 -1.57 -9.36 -8.57
N PRO A 151 -2.81 -9.84 -8.40
CA PRO A 151 -4.01 -9.24 -8.98
C PRO A 151 -4.48 -7.98 -8.24
N PHE A 152 -3.54 -7.23 -7.66
CA PHE A 152 -3.80 -6.05 -6.84
C PHE A 152 -3.05 -4.82 -7.36
N LEU A 153 -3.55 -3.65 -6.98
CA LEU A 153 -2.92 -2.34 -7.12
C LEU A 153 -2.60 -1.75 -5.74
N GLY A 154 -1.37 -1.30 -5.57
CA GLY A 154 -0.90 -0.66 -4.34
C GLY A 154 -0.76 -1.62 -3.16
N LYS A 155 -1.08 -1.12 -1.96
CA LYS A 155 -0.93 -1.85 -0.71
C LYS A 155 -1.97 -2.96 -0.58
N VAL A 156 -1.52 -4.13 -0.15
CA VAL A 156 -2.38 -5.26 0.20
C VAL A 156 -2.18 -5.61 1.67
N GLU A 157 -3.27 -5.69 2.43
CA GLU A 157 -3.26 -5.89 3.88
C GLU A 157 -3.89 -7.22 4.28
N TYR A 158 -3.20 -7.95 5.16
CA TYR A 158 -3.74 -9.16 5.76
C TYR A 158 -4.80 -8.83 6.81
N VAL A 159 -5.94 -9.52 6.75
CA VAL A 159 -7.03 -9.39 7.72
C VAL A 159 -7.17 -10.71 8.48
N PRO A 160 -6.66 -10.80 9.72
CA PRO A 160 -6.63 -12.04 10.50
C PRO A 160 -8.00 -12.69 10.72
N GLU A 161 -9.04 -11.87 10.89
CA GLU A 161 -10.41 -12.32 11.14
C GLU A 161 -11.00 -13.07 9.93
N LEU A 162 -10.58 -12.69 8.73
CA LEU A 162 -11.02 -13.29 7.46
C LEU A 162 -9.97 -14.23 6.87
N LYS A 163 -8.76 -14.26 7.43
CA LYS A 163 -7.59 -15.05 7.00
C LYS A 163 -7.24 -14.85 5.52
N LEU A 164 -7.41 -13.63 5.04
CA LEU A 164 -7.21 -13.27 3.63
C LEU A 164 -6.50 -11.92 3.51
N TRP A 165 -5.93 -11.69 2.34
CA TRP A 165 -5.31 -10.43 1.96
C TRP A 165 -6.29 -9.61 1.14
N PHE A 166 -6.45 -8.35 1.51
CA PHE A 166 -7.37 -7.41 0.89
C PHE A 166 -6.60 -6.26 0.26
N GLY A 167 -7.07 -5.82 -0.88
CA GLY A 167 -6.50 -4.70 -1.61
C GLY A 167 -7.44 -4.26 -2.73
N LEU A 168 -6.98 -3.31 -3.53
CA LEU A 168 -7.70 -2.88 -4.73
C LEU A 168 -7.27 -3.72 -5.92
N SER A 169 -8.19 -4.07 -6.81
CA SER A 169 -7.86 -4.83 -8.02
C SER A 169 -7.03 -4.01 -9.01
N ALA A 170 -6.14 -4.70 -9.74
CA ALA A 170 -5.28 -4.06 -10.74
C ALA A 170 -6.04 -3.49 -11.95
N ASP A 171 -7.22 -4.03 -12.26
CA ASP A 171 -8.00 -3.68 -13.47
C ASP A 171 -9.06 -2.60 -13.23
N SER A 172 -9.74 -2.67 -12.08
CA SER A 172 -10.96 -1.94 -11.79
C SER A 172 -10.89 -1.15 -10.48
N GLN A 173 -9.81 -1.31 -9.71
CA GLN A 173 -9.61 -0.70 -8.40
C GLN A 173 -10.79 -0.93 -7.46
N HIS A 174 -11.43 -2.09 -7.56
CA HIS A 174 -12.46 -2.52 -6.62
C HIS A 174 -11.82 -3.25 -5.45
N LEU A 175 -12.48 -3.26 -4.29
CA LEU A 175 -12.03 -4.11 -3.20
C LEU A 175 -12.09 -5.58 -3.65
N VAL A 176 -10.96 -6.27 -3.50
CA VAL A 176 -10.83 -7.70 -3.79
C VAL A 176 -10.04 -8.38 -2.69
N ALA A 177 -10.18 -9.71 -2.62
CA ALA A 177 -9.47 -10.54 -1.67
C ALA A 177 -8.83 -11.74 -2.35
N ALA A 178 -7.63 -12.14 -1.89
CA ALA A 178 -6.92 -13.33 -2.34
C ALA A 178 -6.21 -14.01 -1.16
N ASP A 179 -5.91 -15.29 -1.31
CA ASP A 179 -5.05 -16.02 -0.39
C ASP A 179 -3.59 -15.92 -0.88
N LEU A 180 -2.73 -15.28 -0.08
CA LEU A 180 -1.30 -15.13 -0.36
C LEU A 180 -0.43 -16.03 0.53
N SER A 181 -1.03 -17.01 1.23
CA SER A 181 -0.28 -17.94 2.08
C SER A 181 0.61 -18.88 1.27
N THR A 182 0.18 -19.27 0.07
CA THR A 182 0.95 -20.05 -0.90
C THR A 182 1.07 -19.27 -2.20
N MET A 183 2.31 -19.04 -2.65
CA MET A 183 2.60 -18.27 -3.87
C MET A 183 3.33 -19.11 -4.92
N ASP A 184 3.05 -20.42 -5.00
CA ASP A 184 3.63 -21.29 -6.04
C ASP A 184 3.13 -20.94 -7.45
N SER A 185 2.01 -20.21 -7.55
CA SER A 185 1.41 -19.71 -8.78
C SER A 185 0.67 -18.39 -8.52
N GLN A 186 0.15 -17.75 -9.57
CA GLN A 186 -0.58 -16.49 -9.42
C GLN A 186 -1.83 -16.68 -8.54
N PRO A 187 -1.93 -15.96 -7.40
CA PRO A 187 -3.06 -16.07 -6.49
C PRO A 187 -4.38 -15.73 -7.19
N GLN A 188 -5.41 -16.55 -6.92
CA GLN A 188 -6.74 -16.35 -7.47
C GLN A 188 -7.57 -15.46 -6.53
N LEU A 189 -8.39 -14.59 -7.11
CA LEU A 189 -9.31 -13.77 -6.34
C LEU A 189 -10.43 -14.64 -5.77
N VAL A 190 -10.61 -14.60 -4.45
CA VAL A 190 -11.67 -15.30 -3.72
C VAL A 190 -12.85 -14.39 -3.37
N GLY A 191 -12.62 -13.07 -3.39
CA GLY A 191 -13.64 -12.05 -3.20
C GLY A 191 -13.47 -10.95 -4.24
N HIS A 192 -14.54 -10.66 -4.97
CA HIS A 192 -14.59 -9.57 -5.93
C HIS A 192 -15.93 -8.86 -5.79
N TRP A 193 -15.91 -7.68 -5.20
CA TRP A 193 -17.11 -6.87 -4.98
C TRP A 193 -17.16 -5.74 -6.01
N LYS A 194 -18.35 -5.44 -6.52
CA LYS A 194 -18.52 -4.34 -7.48
C LYS A 194 -18.18 -3.02 -6.82
N LYS A 195 -17.87 -2.01 -7.66
CA LYS A 195 -17.60 -0.64 -7.25
C LYS A 195 -18.58 -0.18 -6.17
N GLU A 196 -18.00 0.28 -5.08
CA GLU A 196 -18.70 0.84 -3.93
C GLU A 196 -19.36 2.19 -4.25
N LEU A 197 -18.93 2.85 -5.33
CA LEU A 197 -19.38 4.16 -5.76
C LEU A 197 -19.62 4.19 -7.27
N CYS A 198 -20.77 4.72 -7.68
CA CYS A 198 -21.07 5.05 -9.07
C CYS A 198 -21.00 6.57 -9.25
N PRO A 199 -19.82 7.15 -9.54
CA PRO A 199 -19.69 8.59 -9.67
C PRO A 199 -20.45 9.10 -10.92
N PRO A 200 -21.02 10.32 -10.88
CA PRO A 200 -21.55 11.00 -12.06
C PRO A 200 -20.51 11.13 -13.20
N GLU A 201 -20.98 11.30 -14.44
CA GLU A 201 -20.08 11.41 -15.62
C GLU A 201 -19.16 12.63 -15.54
N GLU A 202 -19.59 13.66 -14.82
CA GLU A 202 -18.84 14.89 -14.57
C GLU A 202 -17.64 14.66 -13.65
N TRP A 203 -17.53 13.52 -12.97
CA TRP A 203 -16.45 13.25 -12.03
C TRP A 203 -15.35 12.44 -12.70
N ILE A 204 -14.16 13.03 -12.80
CA ILE A 204 -12.98 12.39 -13.40
C ILE A 204 -12.06 11.93 -12.27
N GLU A 205 -11.72 10.64 -12.23
CA GLU A 205 -10.72 10.10 -11.31
C GLU A 205 -9.34 10.68 -11.62
N LEU A 206 -8.70 11.28 -10.61
CA LEU A 206 -7.42 11.99 -10.75
C LEU A 206 -6.20 11.09 -10.53
N ARG A 207 -6.35 10.08 -9.67
CA ARG A 207 -5.28 9.18 -9.24
C ARG A 207 -5.90 7.89 -8.70
N ASP A 208 -5.04 6.89 -8.53
CA ASP A 208 -5.44 5.60 -7.98
C ASP A 208 -6.10 5.75 -6.61
N ALA A 209 -7.14 4.95 -6.42
CA ALA A 209 -7.82 4.85 -5.14
C ALA A 209 -6.89 4.28 -4.07
N GLN A 210 -7.17 4.60 -2.80
CA GLN A 210 -6.45 4.07 -1.65
C GLN A 210 -7.41 3.31 -0.75
N VAL A 211 -6.91 2.24 -0.12
CA VAL A 211 -7.68 1.46 0.86
C VAL A 211 -6.92 1.42 2.18
N VAL A 212 -7.66 1.56 3.28
CA VAL A 212 -7.13 1.46 4.64
C VAL A 212 -7.96 0.44 5.41
N ASN A 213 -7.30 -0.57 5.98
CA ASN A 213 -7.93 -1.47 6.94
C ASN A 213 -8.16 -0.77 8.29
N LEU A 214 -9.41 -0.81 8.76
CA LEU A 214 -9.86 -0.25 10.04
C LEU A 214 -10.03 -1.33 11.12
N GLY A 215 -9.62 -2.56 10.83
CA GLY A 215 -9.76 -3.75 11.68
C GLY A 215 -11.16 -4.38 11.60
N SER A 216 -11.23 -5.67 11.97
CA SER A 216 -12.47 -6.42 12.03
C SER A 216 -13.23 -6.48 10.70
N GLY A 217 -12.51 -6.63 9.59
CA GLY A 217 -13.09 -6.70 8.25
C GLY A 217 -13.65 -5.37 7.72
N ARG A 218 -13.40 -4.24 8.41
CA ARG A 218 -13.82 -2.90 7.96
C ARG A 218 -12.71 -2.20 7.22
N PHE A 219 -13.06 -1.50 6.16
CA PHE A 219 -12.13 -0.73 5.34
C PHE A 219 -12.70 0.65 5.02
N CYS A 220 -11.81 1.60 4.78
CA CYS A 220 -12.13 2.88 4.16
C CYS A 220 -11.48 2.94 2.78
N ILE A 221 -12.26 3.18 1.74
CA ILE A 221 -11.77 3.38 0.38
C ILE A 221 -11.84 4.87 0.07
N ALA A 222 -10.70 5.46 -0.28
CA ALA A 222 -10.57 6.85 -0.70
C ALA A 222 -10.41 6.93 -2.21
N ARG A 223 -11.36 7.60 -2.88
CA ARG A 223 -11.28 7.91 -4.31
C ARG A 223 -11.13 9.41 -4.54
N PHE A 224 -10.31 9.79 -5.50
CA PHE A 224 -9.94 11.19 -5.73
C PHE A 224 -10.45 11.66 -7.08
N PHE A 225 -11.23 12.73 -7.08
CA PHE A 225 -11.94 13.21 -8.24
C PHE A 225 -11.67 14.68 -8.51
N ILE A 226 -11.93 15.10 -9.74
CA ILE A 226 -12.13 16.48 -10.16
C ILE A 226 -13.45 16.59 -10.91
N THR A 227 -14.22 17.64 -10.64
CA THR A 227 -15.41 17.92 -11.45
C THR A 227 -15.00 18.42 -12.83
N SER A 228 -15.69 17.98 -13.87
CA SER A 228 -15.53 18.47 -15.23
C SER A 228 -16.88 18.89 -15.82
N VAL A 229 -16.90 20.06 -16.43
CA VAL A 229 -18.05 20.58 -17.17
C VAL A 229 -17.62 20.83 -18.61
N ARG A 230 -18.50 20.57 -19.58
CA ARG A 230 -18.26 20.96 -20.97
C ARG A 230 -18.77 22.38 -21.17
N ASP A 231 -17.94 23.24 -21.75
CA ASP A 231 -18.39 24.56 -22.18
C ASP A 231 -19.19 24.49 -23.49
N ASP A 232 -19.73 25.64 -23.91
CA ASP A 232 -20.54 25.78 -25.13
C ASP A 232 -19.74 25.47 -26.42
N PHE A 233 -18.41 25.42 -26.34
CA PHE A 233 -17.51 25.07 -27.45
C PHE A 233 -17.01 23.61 -27.37
N GLY A 234 -17.46 22.84 -26.37
CA GLY A 234 -17.13 21.43 -26.18
C GLY A 234 -15.80 21.16 -25.45
N PHE A 235 -15.11 22.19 -24.95
CA PHE A 235 -13.91 22.02 -24.12
C PHE A 235 -14.29 21.60 -22.70
N ARG A 236 -13.48 20.69 -22.12
CA ARG A 236 -13.62 20.29 -20.71
C ARG A 236 -12.97 21.33 -19.81
N LEU A 237 -13.79 22.00 -19.02
CA LEU A 237 -13.36 22.83 -17.91
C LEU A 237 -13.24 21.97 -16.65
N TYR A 238 -12.12 22.09 -15.95
CA TYR A 238 -11.88 21.40 -14.69
C TYR A 238 -12.22 22.31 -13.53
N GLY A 239 -13.07 21.82 -12.63
CA GLY A 239 -13.51 22.53 -11.44
C GLY A 239 -12.80 22.04 -10.18
N GLN A 240 -13.60 21.78 -9.15
CA GLN A 240 -13.13 21.49 -7.81
C GLN A 240 -12.58 20.06 -7.70
N LYS A 241 -11.43 19.90 -7.03
CA LYS A 241 -10.91 18.59 -6.60
C LYS A 241 -11.61 18.17 -5.31
N PHE A 242 -11.86 16.88 -5.12
CA PHE A 242 -12.43 16.33 -3.90
C PHE A 242 -12.05 14.87 -3.71
N VAL A 243 -12.23 14.35 -2.49
CA VAL A 243 -12.06 12.96 -2.14
C VAL A 243 -13.39 12.41 -1.65
N VAL A 244 -13.75 11.20 -2.08
CA VAL A 244 -14.88 10.45 -1.54
C VAL A 244 -14.33 9.33 -0.70
N LEU A 245 -14.71 9.32 0.57
CA LEU A 245 -14.37 8.29 1.54
C LEU A 245 -15.58 7.37 1.71
N THR A 246 -15.41 6.11 1.34
CA THR A 246 -16.47 5.09 1.42
C THR A 246 -16.09 4.04 2.44
N GLY A 247 -16.91 3.89 3.47
CA GLY A 247 -16.76 2.78 4.41
C GLY A 247 -17.31 1.49 3.82
N VAL A 248 -16.58 0.38 3.98
CA VAL A 248 -17.04 -0.95 3.58
C VAL A 248 -16.71 -1.95 4.66
N GLU A 249 -17.53 -2.98 4.81
CA GLU A 249 -17.32 -4.05 5.78
C GLU A 249 -17.51 -5.39 5.10
N VAL A 250 -16.54 -6.28 5.24
CA VAL A 250 -16.59 -7.63 4.69
C VAL A 250 -16.84 -8.62 5.82
N VAL A 251 -17.96 -9.34 5.72
CA VAL A 251 -18.38 -10.32 6.73
C VAL A 251 -18.49 -11.73 6.12
N PRO A 252 -18.15 -12.77 6.88
CA PRO A 252 -18.44 -14.13 6.49
C PRO A 252 -19.95 -14.39 6.61
N ARG A 253 -20.60 -14.71 5.48
CA ARG A 253 -21.93 -15.32 5.45
C ARG A 253 -21.82 -16.82 5.34
N VAL A 254 -22.44 -17.52 6.27
CA VAL A 254 -22.71 -18.96 6.14
C VAL A 254 -23.92 -19.08 5.21
N LEU A 255 -23.76 -19.74 4.06
CA LEU A 255 -24.88 -20.15 3.19
C LEU A 255 -24.84 -21.67 3.01
N ASP A 256 -25.96 -22.28 3.41
CA ASP A 256 -26.47 -23.65 3.30
C ASP A 256 -25.54 -24.84 2.97
N GLY A 257 -25.75 -25.93 3.73
CA GLY A 257 -25.59 -27.35 3.37
C GLY A 257 -24.18 -27.89 3.08
N ASN A 258 -23.34 -27.10 2.41
CA ASN A 258 -22.05 -27.52 1.85
C ASN A 258 -20.83 -26.94 2.60
N GLY A 259 -21.04 -26.17 3.68
CA GLY A 259 -19.98 -25.70 4.57
C GLY A 259 -18.99 -24.67 3.99
N LYS A 260 -19.23 -24.13 2.79
CA LYS A 260 -18.38 -23.08 2.20
C LYS A 260 -18.78 -21.71 2.73
N VAL A 261 -17.87 -21.04 3.43
CA VAL A 261 -18.03 -19.65 3.86
C VAL A 261 -18.03 -18.75 2.62
N LYS A 262 -19.08 -17.96 2.44
CA LYS A 262 -19.16 -16.93 1.39
C LYS A 262 -18.95 -15.58 2.03
N LEU A 263 -18.07 -14.75 1.47
CA LEU A 263 -17.89 -13.39 1.96
C LEU A 263 -18.92 -12.45 1.33
N GLU A 264 -19.47 -11.54 2.13
CA GLU A 264 -20.34 -10.46 1.68
C GLU A 264 -19.71 -9.11 2.04
N MET A 265 -19.85 -8.13 1.14
CA MET A 265 -19.52 -6.73 1.40
C MET A 265 -20.80 -5.95 1.76
N ILE A 266 -20.77 -5.30 2.91
CA ILE A 266 -21.74 -4.32 3.38
C ILE A 266 -21.17 -2.93 3.07
N LEU A 267 -21.95 -2.13 2.35
CA LEU A 267 -21.59 -0.76 2.03
C LEU A 267 -22.06 0.17 3.16
N HIS A 268 -21.15 0.96 3.70
CA HIS A 268 -21.45 2.04 4.64
C HIS A 268 -21.57 3.37 3.90
N LYS A 269 -21.89 4.45 4.64
CA LYS A 269 -22.05 5.79 4.06
C LYS A 269 -20.77 6.28 3.39
N SER A 270 -20.94 6.92 2.25
CA SER A 270 -19.90 7.68 1.57
C SER A 270 -19.91 9.13 2.02
N ARG A 271 -18.73 9.72 2.21
CA ARG A 271 -18.56 11.12 2.57
C ARG A 271 -17.69 11.81 1.54
N LEU A 272 -18.17 12.93 1.01
CA LEU A 272 -17.39 13.75 0.11
C LEU A 272 -16.67 14.83 0.92
N HIS A 273 -15.39 14.97 0.66
CA HIS A 273 -14.55 16.00 1.26
C HIS A 273 -13.84 16.78 0.16
N THR A 274 -14.13 18.07 0.08
CA THR A 274 -13.36 19.01 -0.72
C THR A 274 -12.14 19.44 0.11
N PRO A 275 -10.93 19.50 -0.46
CA PRO A 275 -9.82 20.19 0.17
C PRO A 275 -10.21 21.66 0.16
N VAL A 276 -10.84 22.10 1.24
CA VAL A 276 -11.27 23.48 1.38
C VAL A 276 -10.13 24.28 1.97
N ASN A 277 -10.00 25.52 1.51
CA ASN A 277 -9.38 26.56 2.31
C ASN A 277 -10.20 26.89 3.59
N ASP A 278 -11.38 26.27 3.81
CA ASP A 278 -12.19 26.35 5.05
C ASP A 278 -13.29 25.29 5.13
N THR A 279 -13.26 24.47 6.18
CA THR A 279 -14.10 23.27 6.44
C THR A 279 -15.61 23.38 6.14
N SER A 280 -16.12 22.54 5.24
CA SER A 280 -17.49 22.00 5.28
C SER A 280 -17.53 20.56 4.74
N ILE A 281 -18.35 19.70 5.34
CA ILE A 281 -18.53 18.28 4.99
C ILE A 281 -19.94 18.11 4.43
N GLU A 282 -20.08 17.54 3.23
CA GLU A 282 -21.39 17.22 2.63
C GLU A 282 -21.60 15.70 2.51
N GLU A 283 -22.82 15.23 2.80
CA GLU A 283 -23.23 13.83 2.63
C GLU A 283 -23.66 13.60 1.18
N VAL A 284 -23.15 12.55 0.54
CA VAL A 284 -23.61 12.13 -0.79
C VAL A 284 -24.25 10.75 -0.65
N SER A 285 -25.48 10.62 -1.15
CA SER A 285 -26.31 9.41 -1.12
C SER A 285 -25.97 8.43 -2.22
#